data_AF-A0A845ZJG3-F1
#
_entry.id   AF-A0A845ZJG3-F1
#
_cell.length_a   1.000
_cell.length_b   1.000
_cell.length_c   1.000
_cell.angle_alpha   90.00
_cell.angle_beta   90.00
_cell.angle_gamma   90.00
#
_symmetry.space_group_name_H-M   'P 1'
#
loop_
_entity.id
_entity.type
_entity.pdbx_description
1 polymer ?
#
loop_
_entity_poly.entity_id
_entity_poly.type
_entity_poly.pdbx_seq_one_letter_code
_entity_poly.pdbx_strand_id
1 'polypeptide(L)'
;MADYTQYPYIDKRVRYFDGEFLKDQDFIDEQKYHIDRQRRLDQFLRVSGICDGLTLETATNQVIVKPGTALDSQGRQIILSTNSPPIDLSAHKNQEVYLVISYQEEQSDQTTDGGLGSSGARRWHEKPNIQVATLGNVPEDSIVLTKLAIDGSGNVTPDLSVREYSGVRLPSGNLDSGAITGPTLRSGGNSASSLVVIDGDLSVTGDTTVNGSLSFSSNTSGERPLLMEAPNSNNHRGDGTQGATGLVYRVQSNPNNGDPIFQVRSEGESVRFFVEHDGWTGSADNPAWFGGTEDNYFAGKVGIGTT
;
A
#
# COMPACT_ATOMS: atom_id res chain seq x y z
N MET A 1 -37.28 -12.95 22.56
CA MET A 1 -37.04 -11.87 21.58
C MET A 1 -35.87 -12.34 20.73
N ALA A 2 -35.94 -12.16 19.42
CA ALA A 2 -34.86 -12.54 18.52
C ALA A 2 -33.56 -11.78 18.87
N ASP A 3 -32.45 -12.50 18.89
CA ASP A 3 -31.11 -11.94 19.05
C ASP A 3 -30.56 -11.59 17.66
N TYR A 4 -30.33 -10.31 17.40
CA TYR A 4 -29.69 -9.80 16.18
C TYR A 4 -28.21 -9.40 16.36
N THR A 5 -27.64 -9.54 17.56
CA THR A 5 -26.24 -9.21 17.82
C THR A 5 -25.32 -10.09 16.97
N GLN A 6 -24.52 -9.45 16.11
CA GLN A 6 -23.48 -10.11 15.33
C GLN A 6 -22.26 -10.36 16.24
N TYR A 7 -22.03 -11.62 16.60
CA TYR A 7 -20.87 -11.98 17.41
C TYR A 7 -19.61 -12.10 16.55
N PRO A 8 -18.43 -11.74 17.09
CA PRO A 8 -17.15 -11.78 16.36
C PRO A 8 -16.62 -13.20 16.15
N TYR A 9 -17.20 -14.22 16.77
CA TYR A 9 -16.83 -15.62 16.61
C TYR A 9 -18.08 -16.49 16.56
N ILE A 10 -18.40 -17.01 15.38
CA ILE A 10 -19.50 -17.95 15.17
C ILE A 10 -18.90 -19.32 14.82
N ASP A 11 -19.04 -20.27 15.74
CA ASP A 11 -18.45 -21.63 15.66
C ASP A 11 -19.46 -22.72 15.25
N LYS A 12 -20.74 -22.37 15.11
CA LYS A 12 -21.82 -23.26 14.68
C LYS A 12 -22.67 -22.64 13.58
N ARG A 13 -23.31 -23.49 12.78
CA ARG A 13 -24.31 -23.12 11.78
C ARG A 13 -25.56 -23.97 11.95
N VAL A 14 -26.70 -23.47 11.50
CA VAL A 14 -27.97 -24.20 11.54
C VAL A 14 -27.84 -25.49 10.72
N ARG A 15 -28.36 -26.59 11.28
CA ARG A 15 -28.46 -27.88 10.61
C ARG A 15 -29.92 -28.31 10.60
N TYR A 16 -30.54 -28.19 9.43
CA TYR A 16 -31.90 -28.64 9.17
C TYR A 16 -32.05 -30.16 9.32
N PHE A 17 -33.18 -30.59 9.88
CA PHE A 17 -33.57 -32.01 9.91
C PHE A 17 -35.06 -32.23 9.68
N ASP A 18 -35.42 -33.45 9.30
CA ASP A 18 -36.80 -33.81 8.95
C ASP A 18 -37.75 -33.66 10.15
N GLY A 19 -38.86 -32.96 9.94
CA GLY A 19 -39.86 -32.71 10.98
C GLY A 19 -39.50 -31.55 11.94
N GLU A 20 -38.42 -30.81 11.67
CA GLU A 20 -38.05 -29.62 12.44
C GLU A 20 -39.04 -28.47 12.20
N PHE A 21 -39.47 -27.82 13.30
CA PHE A 21 -40.22 -26.57 13.25
C PHE A 21 -39.25 -25.39 13.37
N LEU A 22 -39.08 -24.64 12.28
CA LEU A 22 -38.20 -23.48 12.22
C LEU A 22 -38.75 -22.29 13.01
N LYS A 23 -37.85 -21.58 13.67
CA LYS A 23 -38.11 -20.33 14.39
C LYS A 23 -37.46 -19.17 13.65
N ASP A 24 -37.91 -17.96 13.97
CA ASP A 24 -37.27 -16.72 13.55
C ASP A 24 -35.76 -16.72 13.82
N GLN A 25 -35.34 -17.20 15.00
CA GLN A 25 -33.93 -17.28 15.36
C GLN A 25 -33.10 -18.18 14.44
N ASP A 26 -33.66 -19.25 13.87
CA ASP A 26 -32.90 -20.16 12.99
C ASP A 26 -32.50 -19.43 11.70
N PHE A 27 -33.40 -18.64 11.12
CA PHE A 27 -33.09 -17.81 9.95
C PHE A 27 -32.10 -16.69 10.27
N ILE A 28 -32.20 -16.10 11.45
CA ILE A 28 -31.29 -15.05 11.90
C ILE A 28 -29.88 -15.62 12.12
N ASP A 29 -29.77 -16.79 12.75
CA ASP A 29 -28.49 -17.44 12.99
C ASP A 29 -27.83 -17.88 11.67
N GLU A 30 -28.62 -18.33 10.69
CA GLU A 30 -28.12 -18.59 9.33
C GLU A 30 -27.57 -17.32 8.68
N GLN A 31 -28.30 -16.19 8.74
CA GLN A 31 -27.83 -14.91 8.20
C GLN A 31 -26.53 -14.44 8.89
N LYS A 32 -26.50 -14.48 10.23
CA LYS A 32 -25.32 -14.11 11.02
C LYS A 32 -24.09 -14.96 10.68
N TYR A 33 -24.29 -16.26 10.46
CA TYR A 33 -23.21 -17.15 10.04
C TYR A 33 -22.61 -16.71 8.70
N HIS A 34 -23.45 -16.40 7.71
CA HIS A 34 -22.96 -15.95 6.40
C HIS A 34 -22.28 -14.58 6.46
N ILE A 35 -22.83 -13.64 7.24
CA ILE A 35 -22.22 -12.33 7.50
C ILE A 35 -20.83 -12.51 8.14
N ASP A 36 -20.67 -13.37 9.15
CA ASP A 36 -19.35 -13.66 9.75
C ASP A 36 -18.39 -14.22 8.70
N ARG A 37 -18.80 -15.22 7.91
CA ARG A 37 -17.90 -15.83 6.90
C ARG A 37 -17.38 -14.80 5.90
N GLN A 38 -18.24 -13.88 5.43
CA GLN A 38 -17.87 -12.82 4.50
C GLN A 38 -16.98 -11.76 5.16
N ARG A 39 -17.44 -11.15 6.26
CA ARG A 39 -16.70 -10.07 6.94
C ARG A 39 -15.36 -10.56 7.44
N ARG A 40 -15.29 -11.77 7.98
CA ARG A 40 -14.03 -12.39 8.44
C ARG A 40 -13.04 -12.58 7.30
N LEU A 41 -13.50 -13.07 6.15
CA LEU A 41 -12.63 -13.24 4.98
C LEU A 41 -12.06 -11.90 4.52
N ASP A 42 -12.92 -10.89 4.42
CA ASP A 42 -12.54 -9.55 4.01
C ASP A 42 -11.61 -8.89 5.03
N GLN A 43 -11.87 -9.05 6.33
CA GLN A 43 -11.03 -8.53 7.41
C GLN A 43 -9.61 -9.13 7.40
N PHE A 44 -9.45 -10.43 7.11
CA PHE A 44 -8.14 -11.08 7.13
C PHE A 44 -7.36 -10.95 5.82
N LEU A 45 -8.05 -10.95 4.68
CA LEU A 45 -7.41 -11.02 3.36
C LEU A 45 -7.44 -9.71 2.57
N ARG A 46 -8.15 -8.70 3.05
CA ARG A 46 -8.17 -7.36 2.44
C ARG A 46 -7.71 -6.31 3.42
N VAL A 47 -7.40 -5.14 2.87
CA VAL A 47 -7.09 -3.95 3.66
C VAL A 47 -8.19 -2.91 3.43
N SER A 48 -8.56 -2.18 4.48
CA SER A 48 -9.54 -1.10 4.40
C SER A 48 -9.17 -0.06 3.33
N GLY A 49 -10.17 0.49 2.66
CA GLY A 49 -10.00 1.50 1.62
C GLY A 49 -11.11 1.48 0.56
N ILE A 50 -10.93 2.31 -0.46
CA ILE A 50 -11.85 2.41 -1.60
C ILE A 50 -11.64 1.22 -2.53
N CYS A 51 -12.72 0.51 -2.88
CA CYS A 51 -12.65 -0.60 -3.84
C CYS A 51 -12.89 -0.11 -5.27
N ASP A 52 -13.90 0.75 -5.45
CA ASP A 52 -14.27 1.32 -6.75
C ASP A 52 -15.11 2.59 -6.57
N GLY A 53 -15.06 3.48 -7.56
CA GLY A 53 -15.91 4.67 -7.63
C GLY A 53 -15.69 5.67 -6.48
N LEU A 54 -16.78 6.09 -5.84
CA LEU A 54 -16.81 7.09 -4.76
C LEU A 54 -16.15 8.41 -5.19
N THR A 55 -16.25 8.78 -6.47
CA THR A 55 -15.71 10.04 -7.00
C THR A 55 -16.57 11.22 -6.55
N LEU A 56 -16.09 12.45 -6.75
CA LEU A 56 -16.70 13.65 -6.18
C LEU A 56 -17.12 14.63 -7.26
N GLU A 57 -18.22 15.33 -7.00
CA GLU A 57 -18.60 16.56 -7.68
C GLU A 57 -18.68 17.68 -6.66
N THR A 58 -17.97 18.77 -6.89
CA THR A 58 -17.92 19.92 -5.99
C THR A 58 -18.73 21.09 -6.55
N ALA A 59 -19.44 21.79 -5.67
CA ALA A 59 -20.11 23.05 -5.96
C ALA A 59 -19.83 24.05 -4.82
N THR A 60 -20.35 25.27 -4.92
CA THR A 60 -20.16 26.28 -3.86
C THR A 60 -20.75 25.78 -2.53
N ASN A 61 -19.91 25.72 -1.50
CA ASN A 61 -20.21 25.18 -0.17
C ASN A 61 -20.73 23.74 -0.16
N GLN A 62 -20.54 22.96 -1.22
CA GLN A 62 -21.16 21.63 -1.31
C GLN A 62 -20.27 20.62 -2.01
N VAL A 63 -20.45 19.36 -1.62
CA VAL A 63 -19.86 18.21 -2.31
C VAL A 63 -20.89 17.10 -2.43
N ILE A 64 -20.88 16.41 -3.57
CA ILE A 64 -21.67 15.22 -3.84
C ILE A 64 -20.70 14.05 -4.06
N VAL A 65 -20.96 12.92 -3.39
CA VAL A 65 -20.23 11.67 -3.62
C VAL A 65 -21.01 10.83 -4.62
N LYS A 66 -20.33 10.37 -5.67
CA LYS A 66 -20.88 9.47 -6.68
C LYS A 66 -20.86 8.02 -6.20
N PRO A 67 -21.69 7.14 -6.81
CA PRO A 67 -21.72 5.72 -6.48
C PRO A 67 -20.35 5.06 -6.44
N GLY A 68 -20.23 4.05 -5.59
CA GLY A 68 -19.03 3.25 -5.44
C GLY A 68 -19.06 2.42 -4.17
N THR A 69 -17.94 1.73 -3.92
CA THR A 69 -17.81 0.79 -2.81
C THR A 69 -16.50 1.01 -2.08
N ALA A 70 -16.55 0.95 -0.76
CA ALA A 70 -15.38 0.87 0.10
C ALA A 70 -15.49 -0.32 1.04
N LEU A 71 -14.36 -0.66 1.67
CA LEU A 71 -14.26 -1.71 2.68
C LEU A 71 -13.63 -1.10 3.94
N ASP A 72 -14.21 -1.35 5.11
CA ASP A 72 -13.63 -0.90 6.37
C ASP A 72 -12.73 -1.94 7.05
N SER A 73 -12.13 -1.57 8.18
CA SER A 73 -11.26 -2.41 9.00
C SER A 73 -11.94 -3.63 9.62
N GLN A 74 -13.27 -3.66 9.68
CA GLN A 74 -14.06 -4.78 10.20
C GLN A 74 -14.53 -5.72 9.07
N GLY A 75 -14.09 -5.48 7.83
CA GLY A 75 -14.52 -6.26 6.67
C GLY A 75 -15.95 -5.97 6.22
N ARG A 76 -16.55 -4.84 6.66
CA ARG A 76 -17.88 -4.42 6.22
C ARG A 76 -17.75 -3.66 4.91
N GLN A 77 -18.62 -3.99 3.96
CA GLN A 77 -18.69 -3.28 2.68
C GLN A 77 -19.58 -2.05 2.83
N ILE A 78 -19.08 -0.91 2.39
CA ILE A 78 -19.80 0.36 2.40
C ILE A 78 -20.21 0.67 0.96
N ILE A 79 -21.49 0.49 0.66
CA ILE A 79 -22.02 0.58 -0.70
C ILE A 79 -22.82 1.87 -0.82
N LEU A 80 -22.38 2.77 -1.70
CA LEU A 80 -23.16 3.92 -2.14
C LEU A 80 -23.73 3.62 -3.53
N SER A 81 -25.02 3.32 -3.60
CA SER A 81 -25.68 2.87 -4.84
C SER A 81 -26.15 4.02 -5.75
N THR A 82 -26.37 5.20 -5.19
CA THR A 82 -26.77 6.43 -5.90
C THR A 82 -25.93 7.60 -5.44
N ASN A 83 -25.97 8.74 -6.15
CA ASN A 83 -25.33 9.96 -5.65
C ASN A 83 -25.80 10.26 -4.22
N SER A 84 -24.87 10.71 -3.37
CA SER A 84 -25.24 11.25 -2.08
C SER A 84 -26.11 12.50 -2.24
N PRO A 85 -26.94 12.84 -1.25
CA PRO A 85 -27.41 14.20 -1.11
C PRO A 85 -26.22 15.18 -1.08
N PRO A 86 -26.38 16.44 -1.52
CA PRO A 86 -25.33 17.45 -1.36
C PRO A 86 -24.97 17.62 0.12
N ILE A 87 -23.71 17.37 0.46
CA ILE A 87 -23.18 17.61 1.80
C ILE A 87 -22.86 19.10 1.92
N ASP A 88 -23.47 19.77 2.91
CA ASP A 88 -23.22 21.18 3.18
C ASP A 88 -21.87 21.38 3.89
N LEU A 89 -21.08 22.30 3.36
CA LEU A 89 -19.76 22.69 3.85
C LEU A 89 -19.73 24.17 4.31
N SER A 90 -20.89 24.84 4.35
CA SER A 90 -21.00 26.26 4.70
C SER A 90 -20.40 26.60 6.07
N ALA A 91 -20.45 25.67 7.02
CA ALA A 91 -19.86 25.79 8.36
C ALA A 91 -18.32 25.67 8.40
N HIS A 92 -17.71 25.25 7.29
CA HIS A 92 -16.28 24.92 7.19
C HIS A 92 -15.50 25.90 6.29
N LYS A 93 -16.02 27.11 6.05
CA LYS A 93 -15.30 28.15 5.28
C LYS A 93 -13.99 28.54 5.95
N ASN A 94 -12.96 28.78 5.12
CA ASN A 94 -11.58 29.02 5.53
C ASN A 94 -10.98 27.88 6.37
N GLN A 95 -11.45 26.64 6.18
CA GLN A 95 -10.94 25.46 6.86
C GLN A 95 -10.56 24.39 5.84
N GLU A 96 -9.69 23.50 6.29
CA GLU A 96 -9.44 22.22 5.66
C GLU A 96 -10.10 21.12 6.49
N VAL A 97 -10.75 20.17 5.83
CA VAL A 97 -11.50 19.07 6.45
C VAL A 97 -11.32 17.78 5.67
N TYR A 98 -11.61 16.63 6.27
CA TYR A 98 -11.77 15.38 5.54
C TYR A 98 -13.23 15.12 5.21
N LEU A 99 -13.49 14.59 4.02
CA LEU A 99 -14.75 13.93 3.71
C LEU A 99 -14.55 12.44 3.91
N VAL A 100 -15.35 11.82 4.77
CA VAL A 100 -15.20 10.40 5.13
C VAL A 100 -16.51 9.66 4.90
N ILE A 101 -16.40 8.36 4.64
CA ILE A 101 -17.53 7.44 4.50
C ILE A 101 -17.38 6.28 5.49
N SER A 102 -18.46 5.87 6.13
CA SER A 102 -18.47 4.80 7.13
C SER A 102 -19.70 3.91 6.94
N TYR A 103 -19.60 2.69 7.45
CA TYR A 103 -20.72 1.76 7.47
C TYR A 103 -21.74 2.17 8.55
N GLN A 104 -23.02 2.17 8.21
CA GLN A 104 -24.12 2.29 9.15
C GLN A 104 -25.17 1.22 8.87
N GLU A 105 -25.74 0.66 9.94
CA GLU A 105 -26.86 -0.26 9.88
C GLU A 105 -28.01 0.28 10.73
N GLU A 106 -29.22 0.28 10.17
CA GLU A 106 -30.42 0.66 10.90
C GLU A 106 -31.61 -0.22 10.50
N GLN A 107 -32.58 -0.34 11.40
CA GLN A 107 -33.84 -1.00 11.08
C GLN A 107 -34.65 -0.18 10.08
N SER A 108 -35.18 -0.83 9.06
CA SER A 108 -35.98 -0.21 7.99
C SER A 108 -37.25 -0.99 7.68
N ASP A 109 -38.06 -0.43 6.77
CA ASP A 109 -39.32 -1.02 6.32
C ASP A 109 -40.25 -1.41 7.47
N GLN A 110 -40.51 -0.44 8.34
CA GLN A 110 -41.44 -0.59 9.46
C GLN A 110 -42.83 -0.97 8.94
N THR A 111 -43.42 -2.00 9.55
CA THR A 111 -44.77 -2.46 9.23
C THR A 111 -45.63 -2.51 10.48
N THR A 112 -46.94 -2.37 10.30
CA THR A 112 -47.98 -2.64 11.30
C THR A 112 -48.80 -3.88 10.96
N ASP A 113 -48.50 -4.54 9.85
CA ASP A 113 -49.21 -5.71 9.32
C ASP A 113 -48.60 -7.03 9.83
N GLY A 114 -48.25 -7.06 11.11
CA GLY A 114 -47.83 -8.28 11.79
C GLY A 114 -49.02 -8.99 12.42
N GLY A 115 -48.99 -10.33 12.42
CA GLY A 115 -50.00 -11.13 13.10
C GLY A 115 -50.16 -10.72 14.56
N LEU A 116 -51.40 -10.78 15.07
CA LEU A 116 -51.75 -10.38 16.45
C LEU A 116 -51.50 -8.89 16.77
N GLY A 117 -51.46 -8.01 15.75
CA GLY A 117 -51.31 -6.56 15.94
C GLY A 117 -49.88 -6.12 16.24
N SER A 118 -48.89 -6.98 15.98
CA SER A 118 -47.48 -6.64 16.15
C SER A 118 -47.00 -5.69 15.06
N SER A 119 -46.20 -4.69 15.43
CA SER A 119 -45.40 -3.89 14.49
C SER A 119 -43.92 -4.24 14.60
N GLY A 120 -43.16 -3.97 13.54
CA GLY A 120 -41.72 -4.18 13.54
C GLY A 120 -41.06 -3.85 12.21
N ALA A 121 -39.73 -3.79 12.24
CA ALA A 121 -38.89 -3.64 11.06
C ALA A 121 -38.85 -4.94 10.25
N ARG A 122 -39.00 -4.85 8.92
CA ARG A 122 -38.86 -6.02 8.04
C ARG A 122 -37.45 -6.19 7.48
N ARG A 123 -36.60 -5.16 7.53
CA ARG A 123 -35.26 -5.19 6.94
C ARG A 123 -34.24 -4.45 7.82
N TRP A 124 -32.99 -4.83 7.62
CA TRP A 124 -31.83 -4.01 7.98
C TRP A 124 -31.41 -3.23 6.75
N HIS A 125 -31.24 -1.92 6.90
CA HIS A 125 -30.70 -1.06 5.86
C HIS A 125 -29.23 -0.78 6.16
N GLU A 126 -28.37 -1.48 5.45
CA GLU A 126 -26.93 -1.23 5.43
C GLU A 126 -26.66 -0.07 4.48
N LYS A 127 -26.31 1.10 5.02
CA LYS A 127 -26.17 2.34 4.26
C LYS A 127 -24.84 3.04 4.56
N PRO A 128 -24.33 3.84 3.62
CA PRO A 128 -23.17 4.67 3.88
C PRO A 128 -23.55 5.88 4.74
N ASN A 129 -22.77 6.15 5.77
CA ASN A 129 -22.79 7.41 6.48
C ASN A 129 -21.61 8.27 5.98
N ILE A 130 -21.92 9.36 5.26
CA ILE A 130 -20.94 10.31 4.73
C ILE A 130 -20.96 11.55 5.61
N GLN A 131 -19.79 11.92 6.13
CA GLN A 131 -19.66 13.04 7.06
C GLN A 131 -18.37 13.83 6.83
N VAL A 132 -18.39 15.07 7.31
CA VAL A 132 -17.20 15.93 7.36
C VAL A 132 -16.50 15.68 8.68
N ALA A 133 -15.21 15.35 8.62
CA ALA A 133 -14.36 15.15 9.79
C ALA A 133 -13.30 16.25 9.86
N THR A 134 -12.91 16.62 11.08
CA THR A 134 -11.79 17.56 11.28
C THR A 134 -10.46 16.85 11.07
N LEU A 135 -9.44 17.59 10.63
CA LEU A 135 -8.10 17.03 10.44
C LEU A 135 -7.58 16.41 11.74
N GLY A 136 -7.09 15.17 11.65
CA GLY A 136 -6.56 14.43 12.79
C GLY A 136 -7.62 13.78 13.69
N ASN A 137 -8.91 14.02 13.46
CA ASN A 137 -10.01 13.38 14.18
C ASN A 137 -10.96 12.69 13.20
N VAL A 138 -10.44 11.63 12.57
CA VAL A 138 -11.21 10.75 11.69
C VAL A 138 -11.88 9.67 12.55
N PRO A 139 -13.21 9.51 12.48
CA PRO A 139 -13.90 8.46 13.23
C PRO A 139 -13.38 7.07 12.87
N GLU A 140 -13.39 6.16 13.84
CA GLU A 140 -12.97 4.78 13.66
C GLU A 140 -13.76 4.09 12.52
N ASP A 141 -13.11 3.13 11.86
CA ASP A 141 -13.64 2.40 10.69
C ASP A 141 -14.07 3.26 9.48
N SER A 142 -13.84 4.58 9.51
CA SER A 142 -14.17 5.46 8.39
C SER A 142 -13.09 5.44 7.33
N ILE A 143 -13.50 5.52 6.06
CA ILE A 143 -12.61 5.64 4.91
C ILE A 143 -12.56 7.10 4.48
N VAL A 144 -11.34 7.64 4.39
CA VAL A 144 -11.12 9.01 3.88
C VAL A 144 -11.30 9.03 2.37
N LEU A 145 -12.25 9.83 1.91
CA LEU A 145 -12.52 10.01 0.47
C LEU A 145 -11.69 11.15 -0.13
N THR A 146 -11.41 12.19 0.63
CA THR A 146 -10.60 13.34 0.19
C THR A 146 -10.34 14.27 1.37
N LYS A 147 -9.33 15.10 1.23
CA LYS A 147 -9.17 16.33 2.01
C LYS A 147 -9.74 17.49 1.19
N LEU A 148 -10.62 18.29 1.78
CA LEU A 148 -11.26 19.43 1.15
C LEU A 148 -10.69 20.71 1.74
N ALA A 149 -10.26 21.64 0.88
CA ALA A 149 -10.02 23.03 1.24
C ALA A 149 -11.21 23.89 0.82
N ILE A 150 -11.83 24.60 1.76
CA ILE A 150 -12.98 25.48 1.51
C ILE A 150 -12.55 26.93 1.75
N ASP A 151 -12.58 27.76 0.71
CA ASP A 151 -12.22 29.18 0.84
C ASP A 151 -13.35 30.04 1.46
N GLY A 152 -13.08 31.32 1.71
CA GLY A 152 -14.07 32.24 2.29
C GLY A 152 -15.30 32.49 1.40
N SER A 153 -15.18 32.27 0.10
CA SER A 153 -16.28 32.37 -0.87
C SER A 153 -17.10 31.07 -0.94
N GLY A 154 -16.59 29.97 -0.37
CA GLY A 154 -17.19 28.66 -0.42
C GLY A 154 -16.73 27.80 -1.59
N ASN A 155 -15.66 28.17 -2.30
CA ASN A 155 -15.10 27.30 -3.33
C ASN A 155 -14.42 26.10 -2.65
N VAL A 156 -14.74 24.91 -3.15
CA VAL A 156 -14.27 23.64 -2.59
C VAL A 156 -13.21 23.07 -3.52
N THR A 157 -12.00 22.88 -3.00
CA THR A 157 -10.88 22.27 -3.73
C THR A 157 -10.56 20.91 -3.12
N PRO A 158 -10.82 19.80 -3.82
CA PRO A 158 -10.51 18.46 -3.31
C PRO A 158 -9.05 18.08 -3.57
N ASP A 159 -8.38 17.58 -2.54
CA ASP A 159 -7.11 16.87 -2.62
C ASP A 159 -7.39 15.37 -2.57
N LEU A 160 -7.19 14.71 -3.72
CA LEU A 160 -7.46 13.28 -3.91
C LEU A 160 -6.23 12.41 -3.63
N SER A 161 -5.07 13.00 -3.32
CA SER A 161 -3.85 12.24 -3.03
C SER A 161 -3.94 11.43 -1.73
N VAL A 162 -4.84 11.81 -0.83
CA VAL A 162 -5.10 11.12 0.45
C VAL A 162 -6.00 9.89 0.31
N ARG A 163 -6.47 9.56 -0.91
CA ARG A 163 -7.28 8.37 -1.13
C ARG A 163 -6.45 7.10 -1.04
N GLU A 164 -6.83 6.23 -0.13
CA GLU A 164 -6.31 4.87 -0.06
C GLU A 164 -7.29 3.88 -0.68
N TYR A 165 -6.83 3.11 -1.66
CA TYR A 165 -7.59 2.03 -2.26
C TYR A 165 -7.37 0.74 -1.50
N SER A 166 -8.42 -0.07 -1.37
CA SER A 166 -8.32 -1.41 -0.80
C SER A 166 -7.30 -2.25 -1.59
N GLY A 167 -6.83 -3.30 -0.94
CA GLY A 167 -5.80 -4.19 -1.48
C GLY A 167 -5.88 -5.56 -0.86
N VAL A 168 -4.86 -6.37 -1.12
CA VAL A 168 -4.73 -7.71 -0.56
C VAL A 168 -3.84 -7.66 0.69
N ARG A 169 -4.23 -8.41 1.71
CA ARG A 169 -3.42 -8.67 2.89
C ARG A 169 -3.07 -10.14 2.97
N LEU A 170 -1.80 -10.44 3.26
CA LEU A 170 -1.38 -11.79 3.56
C LEU A 170 -1.47 -12.01 5.08
N PRO A 171 -2.15 -13.08 5.56
CA PRO A 171 -2.12 -13.43 6.98
C PRO A 171 -0.67 -13.66 7.45
N SER A 172 -0.34 -13.18 8.64
CA SER A 172 0.98 -13.36 9.25
C SER A 172 0.86 -13.75 10.71
N GLY A 173 1.92 -14.36 11.26
CA GLY A 173 1.94 -14.85 12.64
C GLY A 173 2.20 -13.78 13.70
N ASN A 174 2.36 -12.50 13.33
CA ASN A 174 2.65 -11.45 14.29
C ASN A 174 1.32 -11.01 14.96
N LEU A 175 1.00 -11.66 16.08
CA LEU A 175 -0.29 -11.53 16.79
C LEU A 175 -0.17 -10.72 18.09
N ASP A 176 0.95 -10.05 18.34
CA ASP A 176 1.27 -9.46 19.65
C ASP A 176 0.32 -8.35 20.13
N SER A 177 -0.65 -7.92 19.32
CA SER A 177 -1.68 -6.94 19.69
C SER A 177 -3.11 -7.29 19.26
N GLY A 178 -3.35 -8.46 18.69
CA GLY A 178 -4.62 -8.77 18.02
C GLY A 178 -4.87 -7.96 16.73
N ALA A 179 -3.94 -7.08 16.34
CA ALA A 179 -3.96 -6.41 15.05
C ALA A 179 -3.46 -7.35 13.95
N ILE A 180 -4.10 -7.32 12.78
CA ILE A 180 -3.68 -8.09 11.62
C ILE A 180 -2.58 -7.28 10.91
N THR A 181 -1.30 -7.66 11.08
CA THR A 181 -0.14 -6.86 10.63
C THR A 181 0.66 -7.49 9.48
N GLY A 182 0.05 -8.37 8.69
CA GLY A 182 0.78 -9.00 7.59
C GLY A 182 0.98 -8.08 6.36
N PRO A 183 1.90 -8.45 5.44
CA PRO A 183 2.22 -7.67 4.25
C PRO A 183 0.99 -7.32 3.42
N THR A 184 1.05 -6.17 2.74
CA THR A 184 -0.05 -5.70 1.91
C THR A 184 0.37 -5.40 0.48
N LEU A 185 -0.60 -5.50 -0.44
CA LEU A 185 -0.47 -5.16 -1.85
C LEU A 185 -1.59 -4.17 -2.22
N ARG A 186 -1.24 -2.93 -2.54
CA ARG A 186 -2.17 -1.85 -2.91
C ARG A 186 -1.76 -1.16 -4.22
N SER A 187 -2.64 -0.35 -4.79
CA SER A 187 -2.25 0.61 -5.82
C SER A 187 -1.62 1.86 -5.21
N GLY A 188 -0.89 2.65 -5.99
CA GLY A 188 -0.35 3.97 -5.61
C GLY A 188 -1.40 5.08 -5.54
N GLY A 189 -2.70 4.75 -5.48
CA GLY A 189 -3.79 5.71 -5.39
C GLY A 189 -4.07 6.46 -6.70
N ASN A 190 -4.79 7.58 -6.62
CA ASN A 190 -5.22 8.35 -7.79
C ASN A 190 -4.04 8.92 -8.61
N SER A 191 -2.98 9.37 -7.93
CA SER A 191 -1.83 10.01 -8.57
C SER A 191 -0.85 9.01 -9.20
N ALA A 192 -0.93 7.73 -8.83
CA ALA A 192 -0.08 6.67 -9.35
C ALA A 192 -0.89 5.36 -9.51
N SER A 193 -1.97 5.41 -10.28
CA SER A 193 -2.95 4.31 -10.39
C SER A 193 -2.37 3.01 -10.97
N SER A 194 -1.32 3.10 -11.79
CA SER A 194 -0.58 1.95 -12.34
C SER A 194 0.58 1.48 -11.46
N LEU A 195 0.86 2.15 -10.33
CA LEU A 195 1.87 1.73 -9.37
C LEU A 195 1.28 0.65 -8.46
N VAL A 196 2.01 -0.46 -8.32
CA VAL A 196 1.75 -1.46 -7.29
C VAL A 196 2.69 -1.20 -6.13
N VAL A 197 2.13 -1.10 -4.93
CA VAL A 197 2.85 -0.89 -3.67
C VAL A 197 2.77 -2.16 -2.85
N ILE A 198 3.94 -2.72 -2.52
CA ILE A 198 4.08 -3.81 -1.55
C ILE A 198 4.59 -3.18 -0.26
N ASP A 199 3.83 -3.32 0.82
CA ASP A 199 4.28 -2.97 2.17
C ASP A 199 4.65 -4.25 2.90
N GLY A 200 5.96 -4.51 2.96
CA GLY A 200 6.56 -5.74 3.49
C GLY A 200 7.68 -6.26 2.59
N ASP A 201 8.23 -7.43 2.96
CA ASP A 201 9.28 -8.09 2.20
C ASP A 201 8.72 -8.85 0.99
N LEU A 202 9.49 -8.89 -0.10
CA LEU A 202 9.19 -9.67 -1.30
C LEU A 202 10.29 -10.70 -1.57
N SER A 203 9.91 -11.97 -1.70
CA SER A 203 10.79 -13.03 -2.19
C SER A 203 10.21 -13.64 -3.46
N VAL A 204 11.04 -13.81 -4.49
CA VAL A 204 10.65 -14.42 -5.77
C VAL A 204 11.61 -15.58 -6.06
N THR A 205 11.07 -16.80 -6.14
CA THR A 205 11.86 -18.02 -6.36
C THR A 205 12.04 -18.37 -7.84
N GLY A 206 11.24 -17.77 -8.72
CA GLY A 206 11.30 -17.98 -10.17
C GLY A 206 12.02 -16.84 -10.90
N ASP A 207 12.18 -17.01 -12.21
CA ASP A 207 12.76 -15.98 -13.07
C ASP A 207 11.93 -14.69 -13.03
N THR A 208 12.61 -13.55 -12.87
CA THR A 208 12.00 -12.22 -12.89
C THR A 208 12.58 -11.42 -14.05
N THR A 209 11.73 -11.05 -15.00
CA THR A 209 12.12 -10.17 -16.12
C THR A 209 11.59 -8.76 -15.87
N VAL A 210 12.47 -7.77 -15.84
CA VAL A 210 12.11 -6.35 -15.74
C VAL A 210 12.37 -5.68 -17.08
N ASN A 211 11.29 -5.40 -17.84
CA ASN A 211 11.35 -4.69 -19.12
C ASN A 211 11.25 -3.18 -18.89
N GLY A 212 12.29 -2.60 -18.30
CA GLY A 212 12.35 -1.19 -17.93
C GLY A 212 13.51 -0.91 -17.00
N SER A 213 13.43 0.19 -16.26
CA SER A 213 14.43 0.55 -15.26
C SER A 213 14.19 -0.21 -13.96
N LEU A 214 15.29 -0.63 -13.32
CA LEU A 214 15.30 -1.22 -11.99
C LEU A 214 16.21 -0.39 -11.10
N SER A 215 15.70 0.10 -9.98
CA SER A 215 16.44 0.90 -9.01
C SER A 215 16.34 0.30 -7.62
N PHE A 216 17.44 0.37 -6.87
CA PHE A 216 17.51 -0.09 -5.47
C PHE A 216 18.20 1.00 -4.65
N SER A 217 17.75 1.23 -3.43
CA SER A 217 18.48 2.05 -2.46
C SER A 217 19.75 1.35 -1.95
N SER A 218 19.70 0.02 -1.85
CA SER A 218 20.83 -0.85 -1.52
C SER A 218 20.59 -2.26 -2.08
N ASN A 219 21.65 -2.96 -2.48
CA ASN A 219 21.61 -4.36 -2.87
C ASN A 219 22.58 -5.15 -1.98
N THR A 220 22.06 -6.02 -1.11
CA THR A 220 22.91 -6.88 -0.27
C THR A 220 23.12 -8.21 -0.96
N SER A 221 24.33 -8.43 -1.50
CA SER A 221 24.72 -9.69 -2.12
C SER A 221 25.78 -10.37 -1.26
N GLY A 222 25.38 -11.41 -0.51
CA GLY A 222 26.28 -12.12 0.40
C GLY A 222 26.75 -11.24 1.57
N GLU A 223 28.06 -11.06 1.73
CA GLU A 223 28.65 -10.39 2.89
C GLU A 223 28.60 -8.86 2.87
N ARG A 224 28.31 -8.21 1.72
CA ARG A 224 28.43 -6.74 1.58
C ARG A 224 27.28 -6.07 0.82
N PRO A 225 26.80 -4.90 1.29
CA PRO A 225 25.88 -4.03 0.53
C PRO A 225 26.61 -3.30 -0.60
N LEU A 226 26.06 -3.38 -1.82
CA LEU A 226 26.43 -2.60 -2.99
C LEU A 226 25.40 -1.48 -3.20
N LEU A 227 25.88 -0.23 -3.29
CA LEU A 227 25.07 0.94 -3.61
C LEU A 227 25.21 1.25 -5.11
N MET A 228 24.07 1.48 -5.78
CA MET A 228 24.00 1.84 -7.20
C MET A 228 23.32 3.21 -7.29
N GLU A 229 23.98 4.21 -7.88
CA GLU A 229 23.44 5.56 -7.96
C GLU A 229 23.83 6.30 -9.24
N ALA A 230 23.08 7.36 -9.55
CA ALA A 230 23.41 8.26 -10.65
C ALA A 230 24.63 9.12 -10.30
N PRO A 231 25.48 9.46 -11.28
CA PRO A 231 26.56 10.43 -11.09
C PRO A 231 26.05 11.79 -10.53
N ASN A 232 26.64 12.28 -9.45
CA ASN A 232 26.47 13.60 -8.85
C ASN A 232 27.82 14.17 -8.36
N SER A 233 27.93 15.46 -8.10
CA SER A 233 29.20 16.14 -7.77
C SER A 233 29.97 15.53 -6.58
N ASN A 234 29.33 14.70 -5.76
CA ASN A 234 29.91 14.05 -4.60
C ASN A 234 30.34 12.59 -4.87
N ASN A 235 29.95 12.00 -6.01
CA ASN A 235 30.19 10.57 -6.30
C ASN A 235 30.82 10.30 -7.67
N HIS A 236 30.92 11.30 -8.55
CA HIS A 236 31.74 11.26 -9.76
C HIS A 236 32.77 12.38 -9.74
N ARG A 237 33.95 12.16 -10.30
CA ARG A 237 34.94 13.21 -10.52
C ARG A 237 34.54 14.02 -11.77
N GLY A 238 34.17 15.29 -11.58
CA GLY A 238 33.84 16.24 -12.65
C GLY A 238 33.20 17.51 -12.08
N ASP A 239 33.25 18.63 -12.81
CA ASP A 239 32.64 19.92 -12.44
C ASP A 239 31.13 19.99 -12.74
N GLY A 240 30.52 18.85 -13.11
CA GLY A 240 29.12 18.74 -13.49
C GLY A 240 28.81 19.18 -14.94
N THR A 241 29.79 19.62 -15.73
CA THR A 241 29.55 20.16 -17.08
C THR A 241 29.63 19.14 -18.22
N GLN A 242 30.27 17.98 -18.00
CA GLN A 242 30.54 16.99 -19.06
C GLN A 242 29.50 15.86 -19.18
N GLY A 243 28.29 16.01 -18.63
CA GLY A 243 27.23 15.02 -18.81
C GLY A 243 27.67 13.60 -18.41
N ALA A 244 28.00 13.41 -17.14
CA ALA A 244 28.45 12.12 -16.62
C ALA A 244 27.43 11.02 -16.96
N THR A 245 27.79 10.16 -17.90
CA THR A 245 27.01 9.00 -18.33
C THR A 245 27.70 7.76 -17.78
N GLY A 246 27.00 6.97 -16.96
CA GLY A 246 27.56 5.77 -16.36
C GLY A 246 26.82 5.30 -15.11
N LEU A 247 27.14 4.07 -14.67
CA LEU A 247 26.69 3.48 -13.42
C LEU A 247 27.77 3.67 -12.36
N VAL A 248 27.46 4.37 -11.27
CA VAL A 248 28.36 4.49 -10.12
C VAL A 248 28.04 3.38 -9.14
N TYR A 249 29.04 2.55 -8.84
CA TYR A 249 28.98 1.51 -7.81
C TYR A 249 29.84 1.92 -6.62
N ARG A 250 29.26 1.98 -5.43
CA ARG A 250 29.98 2.25 -4.18
C ARG A 250 29.64 1.22 -3.12
N VAL A 251 30.57 1.00 -2.19
CA VAL A 251 30.33 0.23 -0.96
C VAL A 251 29.86 1.17 0.13
N GLN A 252 28.95 0.71 1.01
CA GLN A 252 28.42 1.53 2.11
C GLN A 252 29.51 1.94 3.11
N SER A 253 30.52 1.08 3.30
CA SER A 253 31.73 1.37 4.07
C SER A 253 32.95 0.90 3.28
N ASN A 254 33.98 1.74 3.22
CA ASN A 254 35.26 1.33 2.66
C ASN A 254 35.80 0.16 3.50
N PRO A 255 36.36 -0.88 2.85
CA PRO A 255 36.93 -1.99 3.59
C PRO A 255 38.26 -1.57 4.25
N ASN A 256 39.00 -2.47 4.91
CA ASN A 256 40.30 -2.08 5.46
C ASN A 256 41.32 -1.92 4.33
N ASN A 257 42.42 -1.20 4.55
CA ASN A 257 43.45 -1.01 3.52
C ASN A 257 43.91 -2.37 2.96
N GLY A 258 43.94 -2.50 1.62
CA GLY A 258 44.29 -3.72 0.90
C GLY A 258 43.15 -4.73 0.72
N ASP A 259 41.98 -4.48 1.31
CA ASP A 259 40.78 -5.28 1.04
C ASP A 259 40.07 -4.77 -0.23
N PRO A 260 39.51 -5.66 -1.07
CA PRO A 260 38.86 -5.27 -2.32
C PRO A 260 37.50 -4.59 -2.06
N ILE A 261 37.27 -3.45 -2.73
CA ILE A 261 35.95 -2.84 -2.92
C ILE A 261 35.11 -3.71 -3.88
N PHE A 262 35.70 -4.14 -4.99
CA PHE A 262 35.07 -5.02 -5.99
C PHE A 262 36.12 -5.97 -6.55
N GLN A 263 35.76 -7.23 -6.77
CA GLN A 263 36.61 -8.21 -7.44
C GLN A 263 35.81 -9.09 -8.39
N VAL A 264 36.37 -9.34 -9.58
CA VAL A 264 35.91 -10.38 -10.50
C VAL A 264 36.81 -11.58 -10.31
N ARG A 265 36.24 -12.76 -10.03
CA ARG A 265 36.96 -14.02 -9.91
C ARG A 265 36.57 -14.97 -11.04
N SER A 266 37.51 -15.78 -11.53
CA SER A 266 37.18 -16.92 -12.41
C SER A 266 36.88 -18.17 -11.59
N GLU A 267 36.52 -19.26 -12.29
CA GLU A 267 36.52 -20.61 -11.72
C GLU A 267 37.86 -20.90 -11.02
N GLY A 268 37.80 -21.50 -9.82
CA GLY A 268 38.97 -21.71 -8.95
C GLY A 268 39.41 -20.49 -8.13
N GLU A 269 38.53 -19.52 -7.91
CA GLU A 269 38.71 -18.33 -7.05
C GLU A 269 39.84 -17.36 -7.47
N SER A 270 40.42 -17.53 -8.65
CA SER A 270 41.47 -16.63 -9.15
C SER A 270 40.92 -15.23 -9.45
N VAL A 271 41.51 -14.20 -8.84
CA VAL A 271 41.14 -12.80 -9.05
C VAL A 271 41.57 -12.35 -10.45
N ARG A 272 40.60 -11.91 -11.26
CA ARG A 272 40.77 -11.41 -12.63
C ARG A 272 40.76 -9.89 -12.73
N PHE A 273 40.06 -9.25 -11.80
CA PHE A 273 40.01 -7.81 -11.66
C PHE A 273 39.76 -7.51 -10.18
N PHE A 274 40.46 -6.54 -9.61
CA PHE A 274 40.16 -6.04 -8.27
C PHE A 274 40.34 -4.53 -8.23
N VAL A 275 39.51 -3.88 -7.43
CA VAL A 275 39.59 -2.45 -7.11
C VAL A 275 39.73 -2.34 -5.60
N GLU A 276 40.76 -1.70 -5.11
CA GLU A 276 40.98 -1.45 -3.67
C GLU A 276 40.74 0.02 -3.33
N HIS A 277 40.45 0.28 -2.05
CA HIS A 277 40.44 1.65 -1.53
C HIS A 277 41.85 2.00 -1.03
N ASP A 278 42.22 3.28 -1.09
CA ASP A 278 43.56 3.82 -0.77
C ASP A 278 44.71 3.45 -1.73
N GLY A 279 44.44 2.73 -2.82
CA GLY A 279 45.32 2.72 -3.99
C GLY A 279 45.31 4.09 -4.66
N TRP A 280 46.37 4.90 -4.47
CA TRP A 280 46.49 6.21 -5.10
C TRP A 280 46.34 6.11 -6.63
N THR A 281 45.26 6.66 -7.17
CA THR A 281 45.06 6.90 -8.61
C THR A 281 44.93 8.40 -8.86
N GLY A 282 46.05 9.11 -8.72
CA GLY A 282 46.15 10.53 -9.08
C GLY A 282 46.98 10.70 -10.33
N SER A 283 46.38 11.25 -11.41
CA SER A 283 47.03 12.18 -12.36
C SER A 283 46.10 12.45 -13.55
N ALA A 284 46.37 13.55 -14.24
CA ALA A 284 45.55 14.26 -15.21
C ALA A 284 45.29 13.55 -16.55
N ASP A 285 45.82 12.35 -16.79
CA ASP A 285 45.52 11.57 -17.99
C ASP A 285 45.55 10.08 -17.67
N ASN A 286 44.37 9.47 -17.56
CA ASN A 286 44.23 8.02 -17.42
C ASN A 286 44.04 7.40 -18.80
N PRO A 287 44.89 6.43 -19.19
CA PRO A 287 44.40 5.38 -20.05
C PRO A 287 44.69 4.00 -19.45
N ALA A 288 43.66 3.16 -19.41
CA ALA A 288 43.81 1.73 -19.22
C ALA A 288 43.01 1.03 -20.30
N TRP A 289 43.67 0.38 -21.26
CA TRP A 289 42.93 -0.42 -22.23
C TRP A 289 43.80 -1.37 -23.05
N PHE A 290 43.76 -2.69 -22.80
CA PHE A 290 44.32 -3.66 -23.78
C PHE A 290 43.62 -5.03 -23.75
N GLY A 291 43.32 -5.60 -24.94
CA GLY A 291 42.71 -6.92 -25.17
C GLY A 291 42.85 -7.46 -26.62
N GLY A 292 42.44 -8.73 -26.88
CA GLY A 292 42.11 -9.42 -28.17
C GLY A 292 43.21 -9.64 -29.24
N THR A 293 43.00 -10.39 -30.35
CA THR A 293 42.84 -11.86 -30.51
C THR A 293 44.18 -12.64 -30.37
N GLU A 294 45.21 -12.00 -29.84
CA GLU A 294 46.55 -12.55 -29.52
C GLU A 294 46.91 -12.19 -28.05
N ASP A 295 48.15 -12.46 -27.61
CA ASP A 295 48.71 -12.30 -26.25
C ASP A 295 48.16 -11.12 -25.42
N ASN A 296 47.91 -11.38 -24.12
CA ASN A 296 48.14 -10.42 -23.03
C ASN A 296 48.42 -11.17 -21.71
N TYR A 297 49.50 -10.82 -21.01
CA TYR A 297 49.86 -11.40 -19.70
C TYR A 297 50.56 -10.36 -18.82
N PHE A 298 50.21 -10.37 -17.53
CA PHE A 298 51.02 -9.72 -16.49
C PHE A 298 51.08 -10.61 -15.25
N ALA A 299 52.28 -11.07 -14.90
CA ALA A 299 52.53 -11.59 -13.56
C ALA A 299 53.85 -11.09 -13.00
N GLY A 300 53.85 -10.91 -11.68
CA GLY A 300 55.00 -10.38 -10.94
C GLY A 300 55.05 -8.85 -10.93
N LYS A 301 55.93 -8.31 -10.08
CA LYS A 301 55.77 -6.98 -9.50
C LYS A 301 55.91 -5.86 -10.55
N VAL A 302 54.82 -5.15 -10.84
CA VAL A 302 54.87 -3.98 -11.72
C VAL A 302 54.61 -2.71 -10.92
N GLY A 303 55.65 -1.89 -10.74
CA GLY A 303 55.59 -0.48 -10.32
C GLY A 303 55.68 0.42 -11.57
N ILE A 304 54.84 1.44 -11.82
CA ILE A 304 54.35 2.58 -11.01
C ILE A 304 55.29 3.81 -11.15
N GLY A 305 54.68 4.97 -11.42
CA GLY A 305 55.33 6.27 -11.56
C GLY A 305 56.15 6.71 -10.33
N THR A 306 56.89 7.81 -10.49
CA THR A 306 57.86 8.30 -9.49
C THR A 306 57.18 8.77 -8.20
N THR A 307 57.72 8.35 -7.05
CA THR A 307 57.37 8.82 -5.69
C THR A 307 57.51 10.33 -5.54
#